data_AF-A0A0G2F6M0-F1
#
_entry.id   AF-A0A0G2F6M0-F1
#
_cell.length_a   1.000
_cell.length_b   1.000
_cell.length_c   1.000
_cell.angle_alpha   90.00
_cell.angle_beta   90.00
_cell.angle_gamma   90.00
#
_symmetry.space_group_name_H-M   'P 1'
#
loop_
_entity.id
_entity.type
_entity.pdbx_description
1 polymer ?
#
loop_
_entity_poly.entity_id
_entity_poly.type
_entity_poly.pdbx_seq_one_letter_code
_entity_poly.pdbx_strand_id
1 'polypeptide(L)'
;MGSYPRASGARPRADLTGESPLFVDIGGALGLDSARLLDKHPDLPPGAGLVVQDLPEVTTKHGAKEQLDPFITRMAHDFFAPQPLGGARACFVHAVPHDWPDDERVRIFESMRGPMTRGYSRLLIYKIVLPARSEENWGRLLGRSGLRVVGISRHPRAVESVIEAELS
;
A
#
# COMPACT_ATOMS: atom_id res chain seq x y z
N MET A 1 -15.71 -9.50 -16.48
CA MET A 1 -14.39 -8.86 -16.57
C MET A 1 -14.64 -7.37 -16.32
N GLY A 2 -14.45 -6.88 -15.10
CA GLY A 2 -14.74 -5.49 -14.76
C GLY A 2 -13.84 -4.56 -15.57
N SER A 3 -14.40 -3.75 -16.46
CA SER A 3 -13.65 -2.73 -17.18
C SER A 3 -13.51 -1.51 -16.26
N TYR A 4 -12.45 -1.49 -15.45
CA TYR A 4 -12.08 -0.27 -14.75
C TYR A 4 -11.57 0.73 -15.80
N PRO A 5 -12.19 1.91 -15.95
CA PRO A 5 -11.63 2.93 -16.81
C PRO A 5 -10.25 3.27 -16.24
N ARG A 6 -9.18 3.06 -17.02
CA ARG A 6 -7.88 3.61 -16.67
C ARG A 6 -8.09 5.10 -16.45
N ALA A 7 -7.63 5.63 -15.31
CA ALA A 7 -7.72 7.04 -14.98
C ALA A 7 -7.34 7.88 -16.22
N SER A 8 -8.30 8.62 -16.75
CA SER A 8 -8.18 9.39 -17.98
C SER A 8 -7.38 10.66 -17.68
N GLY A 9 -6.06 10.56 -17.77
CA GLY A 9 -5.13 11.67 -17.58
C GLY A 9 -3.70 11.16 -17.47
N ALA A 10 -2.74 11.92 -18.01
CA ALA A 10 -1.33 11.65 -17.75
C ALA A 10 -1.10 11.78 -16.23
N ARG A 11 -0.79 10.66 -15.58
CA ARG A 11 -0.52 10.66 -14.14
C ARG A 11 0.74 11.48 -13.87
N PRO A 12 0.77 12.30 -12.80
CA PRO A 12 2.00 12.97 -12.41
C PRO A 12 3.10 11.92 -12.20
N ARG A 13 4.33 12.27 -12.58
CA ARG A 13 5.51 11.46 -12.30
C ARG A 13 5.69 11.35 -10.78
N ALA A 14 6.32 10.28 -10.31
CA ALA A 14 6.68 10.17 -8.91
C ALA A 14 7.65 11.30 -8.54
N ASP A 15 7.40 11.93 -7.39
CA ASP A 15 8.36 12.78 -6.73
C ASP A 15 9.40 11.90 -6.03
N LEU A 16 10.66 12.14 -6.33
CA LEU A 16 11.81 11.39 -5.82
C LEU A 16 12.81 12.31 -5.09
N THR A 17 12.39 13.53 -4.76
CA THR A 17 13.24 14.56 -4.13
C THR A 17 13.46 14.34 -2.63
N GLY A 18 12.65 13.46 -2.00
CA GLY A 18 12.74 13.13 -0.58
C GLY A 18 11.91 13.99 0.37
N GLU A 19 11.07 14.89 -0.16
CA GLU A 19 10.08 15.62 0.64
C GLU A 19 8.92 14.72 1.12
N SER A 20 8.67 13.61 0.43
CA SER A 20 7.66 12.60 0.76
C SER A 20 8.13 11.21 0.32
N PRO A 21 7.73 10.13 1.02
CA PRO A 21 8.16 8.79 0.66
C PRO A 21 7.55 8.33 -0.67
N LEU A 22 8.33 7.69 -1.53
CA LEU A 22 7.81 7.02 -2.72
C LEU A 22 6.85 5.89 -2.33
N PHE A 23 7.24 5.09 -1.34
CA PHE A 23 6.53 3.86 -1.00
C PHE A 23 6.45 3.67 0.51
N VAL A 24 5.24 3.40 1.00
CA VAL A 24 4.97 3.06 2.40
C VAL A 24 4.34 1.66 2.44
N ASP A 25 5.09 0.70 2.95
CA ASP A 25 4.72 -0.70 3.13
C ASP A 25 4.10 -0.91 4.52
N ILE A 26 2.78 -0.89 4.60
CA ILE A 26 2.02 -0.86 5.85
C ILE A 26 1.70 -2.28 6.30
N GLY A 27 2.12 -2.64 7.52
CA GLY A 27 2.12 -4.03 8.00
C GLY A 27 3.16 -4.88 7.27
N GLY A 28 4.27 -4.28 6.86
CA GLY A 28 5.28 -4.92 6.02
C GLY A 28 6.22 -5.87 6.78
N ALA A 29 6.09 -5.97 8.11
CA ALA A 29 6.88 -6.82 8.99
C ALA A 29 8.41 -6.77 8.73
N LEU A 30 8.95 -7.77 8.06
CA LEU A 30 10.38 -7.87 7.77
C LEU A 30 10.84 -6.96 6.62
N GLY A 31 9.91 -6.42 5.82
CA GLY A 31 10.19 -5.51 4.71
C GLY A 31 10.50 -6.21 3.39
N LEU A 32 10.09 -7.47 3.22
CA LEU A 32 10.42 -8.29 2.04
C LEU A 32 9.89 -7.68 0.73
N ASP A 33 8.70 -7.08 0.73
CA ASP A 33 8.14 -6.48 -0.48
C ASP A 33 8.83 -5.17 -0.82
N SER A 34 9.19 -4.37 0.18
CA SER A 34 10.04 -3.19 0.02
C SER A 34 11.45 -3.53 -0.50
N ALA A 35 12.05 -4.62 -0.03
CA ALA A 35 13.34 -5.10 -0.54
C ALA A 35 13.24 -5.53 -2.01
N ARG A 36 12.19 -6.28 -2.39
CA ARG A 36 11.93 -6.66 -3.79
C ARG A 36 11.68 -5.44 -4.70
N LEU A 37 11.07 -4.39 -4.17
CA LEU A 37 10.89 -3.14 -4.91
C LEU A 37 12.25 -2.49 -5.18
N LEU A 38 13.11 -2.42 -4.17
CA LEU A 38 14.47 -1.89 -4.31
C LEU A 38 15.32 -2.71 -5.29
N ASP A 39 15.28 -4.05 -5.20
CA ASP A 39 16.00 -4.94 -6.13
C ASP A 39 15.61 -4.72 -7.60
N LYS A 40 14.35 -4.39 -7.86
CA LYS A 40 13.83 -4.10 -9.20
C LYS A 40 14.14 -2.69 -9.67
N HIS A 41 14.43 -1.78 -8.75
CA HIS A 41 14.73 -0.38 -9.02
C HIS A 41 16.02 0.04 -8.29
N PRO A 42 17.17 -0.57 -8.63
CA PRO A 42 18.44 -0.29 -7.97
C PRO A 42 18.96 1.13 -8.27
N ASP A 43 18.35 1.81 -9.23
CA ASP A 43 18.64 3.17 -9.68
C ASP A 43 17.79 4.25 -8.96
N LEU A 44 17.01 3.87 -7.94
CA LEU A 44 16.27 4.84 -7.14
C LEU A 44 17.25 5.86 -6.54
N PRO A 45 17.01 7.17 -6.72
CA PRO A 45 17.90 8.17 -6.18
C PRO A 45 17.86 8.14 -4.63
N PRO A 46 18.98 8.46 -3.97
CA PRO A 46 18.98 8.71 -2.53
C PRO A 46 17.88 9.72 -2.19
N GLY A 47 17.03 9.37 -1.23
CA GLY A 47 15.89 10.21 -0.84
C GLY A 47 14.55 9.81 -1.46
N ALA A 48 14.48 8.89 -2.45
CA ALA A 48 13.19 8.40 -2.96
C ALA A 48 12.27 7.85 -1.85
N GLY A 49 12.82 7.42 -0.71
CA GLY A 49 12.06 7.16 0.51
C GLY A 49 11.22 5.89 0.43
N LEU A 50 11.79 4.77 0.88
CA LEU A 50 11.06 3.53 1.11
C LEU A 50 10.88 3.35 2.62
N VAL A 51 9.63 3.23 3.07
CA VAL A 51 9.31 3.09 4.50
C VAL A 51 8.53 1.81 4.72
N VAL A 52 8.97 1.00 5.68
CA VAL A 52 8.25 -0.17 6.18
C VAL A 52 7.67 0.16 7.54
N GLN A 53 6.35 0.02 7.66
CA GLN A 53 5.60 0.29 8.88
C GLN A 53 5.05 -1.00 9.49
N ASP A 54 5.18 -1.13 10.81
CA ASP A 54 4.55 -2.19 11.59
C ASP A 54 4.48 -1.81 13.08
N LEU A 55 3.87 -2.63 13.92
CA LEU A 55 3.81 -2.40 15.35
C LEU A 55 5.23 -2.29 15.97
N PRO A 56 5.41 -1.51 17.06
CA PRO A 56 6.72 -1.31 17.68
C PRO A 56 7.46 -2.61 18.00
N GLU A 57 6.74 -3.64 18.45
CA GLU A 57 7.30 -4.95 18.76
C GLU A 57 7.81 -5.71 17.53
N VAL A 58 7.17 -5.55 16.38
CA VAL A 58 7.60 -6.15 15.12
C VAL A 58 8.84 -5.42 14.60
N THR A 59 8.83 -4.09 14.59
CA THR A 59 9.96 -3.29 14.11
C THR A 59 11.20 -3.44 14.99
N THR A 60 11.04 -3.72 16.29
CA THR A 60 12.17 -3.84 17.24
C THR A 60 12.62 -5.27 17.52
N LYS A 61 11.73 -6.25 17.69
CA LYS A 61 12.13 -7.62 18.10
C LYS A 61 12.41 -8.53 16.91
N HIS A 62 11.58 -8.45 15.88
CA HIS A 62 11.67 -9.29 14.70
C HIS A 62 12.52 -8.60 13.62
N GLY A 63 12.23 -7.33 13.36
CA GLY A 63 12.94 -6.52 12.36
C GLY A 63 14.40 -6.23 12.69
N ALA A 64 14.80 -6.20 13.98
CA ALA A 64 16.20 -6.00 14.36
C ALA A 64 17.08 -7.25 14.18
N LYS A 65 16.48 -8.43 14.01
CA LYS A 65 17.21 -9.68 13.77
C LYS A 65 17.57 -9.88 12.31
N GLU A 66 16.85 -9.22 11.40
CA GLU A 66 17.09 -9.30 9.96
C GLU A 66 17.63 -7.97 9.44
N GLN A 67 18.75 -8.05 8.72
CA GLN A 67 19.34 -6.87 8.12
C GLN A 67 18.49 -6.41 6.93
N LEU A 68 17.85 -5.26 7.09
CA LEU A 68 17.17 -4.56 6.01
C LEU A 68 18.16 -3.62 5.33
N ASP A 69 18.01 -3.42 4.02
CA ASP A 69 18.86 -2.48 3.28
C ASP A 69 18.77 -1.07 3.90
N PRO A 70 19.88 -0.35 4.12
CA PRO A 70 19.88 0.99 4.70
C PRO A 70 19.05 2.03 3.93
N PHE A 71 18.74 1.77 2.65
CA PHE A 71 17.84 2.60 1.86
C PHE A 71 16.40 2.55 2.38
N ILE A 72 16.01 1.49 3.09
CA ILE A 72 14.66 1.28 3.58
C ILE A 72 14.59 1.62 5.08
N THR A 73 13.69 2.54 5.42
CA THR A 73 13.49 3.00 6.79
C THR A 73 12.40 2.19 7.48
N ARG A 74 12.69 1.63 8.65
CA ARG A 74 11.66 1.03 9.52
C ARG A 74 11.00 2.11 10.36
N MET A 75 9.68 2.05 10.50
CA MET A 75 8.90 2.99 11.29
C MET A 75 7.83 2.26 12.10
N ALA A 76 7.81 2.45 13.42
CA ALA A 76 6.74 1.91 14.24
C ALA A 76 5.43 2.66 13.95
N HIS A 77 4.37 1.95 13.58
CA HIS A 77 3.05 2.51 13.31
C HIS A 77 1.95 1.46 13.44
N ASP A 78 0.86 1.83 14.09
CA ASP A 78 -0.40 1.08 14.12
C ASP A 78 -1.29 1.59 12.98
N PHE A 79 -1.66 0.71 12.05
CA PHE A 79 -2.49 1.08 10.89
C PHE A 79 -3.93 1.46 11.27
N PHE A 80 -4.38 1.27 12.52
CA PHE A 80 -5.66 1.82 12.99
C PHE A 80 -5.54 3.30 13.41
N ALA A 81 -4.31 3.79 13.64
CA ALA A 81 -4.03 5.18 13.91
C ALA A 81 -3.93 5.98 12.60
N PRO A 82 -4.21 7.29 12.59
CA PRO A 82 -4.05 8.13 11.41
C PRO A 82 -2.64 7.98 10.81
N GLN A 83 -2.54 7.75 9.51
CA GLN A 83 -1.26 7.54 8.84
C GLN A 83 -0.40 8.83 8.95
N PRO A 84 0.79 8.77 9.56
CA PRO A 84 1.62 9.95 9.82
C PRO A 84 2.39 10.44 8.59
N LEU A 85 2.56 9.60 7.56
CA LEU A 85 3.32 9.96 6.35
C LEU A 85 2.39 10.47 5.26
N GLY A 86 2.45 11.78 5.00
CA GLY A 86 1.78 12.48 3.91
C GLY A 86 2.46 12.31 2.55
N GLY A 87 1.70 12.47 1.48
CA GLY A 87 2.27 12.72 0.15
C GLY A 87 2.89 11.49 -0.53
N ALA A 88 2.71 10.29 0.04
CA ALA A 88 3.32 9.10 -0.52
C ALA A 88 2.81 8.79 -1.94
N ARG A 89 3.67 8.34 -2.85
CA ARG A 89 3.21 7.91 -4.18
C ARG A 89 2.37 6.65 -4.08
N ALA A 90 2.81 5.69 -3.29
CA ALA A 90 2.09 4.44 -3.06
C ALA A 90 2.09 4.08 -1.57
N CYS A 91 0.89 3.87 -1.04
CA CYS A 91 0.66 3.13 0.20
C CYS A 91 0.34 1.69 -0.18
N PHE A 92 1.05 0.73 0.39
CA PHE A 92 0.93 -0.68 0.06
C PHE A 92 0.54 -1.48 1.29
N VAL A 93 -0.36 -2.44 1.09
CA VAL A 93 -0.72 -3.44 2.10
C VAL A 93 -0.72 -4.82 1.47
N HIS A 94 0.01 -5.74 2.08
CA HIS A 94 0.00 -7.15 1.72
C HIS A 94 -0.84 -7.93 2.72
N ALA A 95 -2.00 -8.43 2.29
CA ALA A 95 -2.89 -9.32 3.05
C ALA A 95 -3.47 -8.77 4.38
N VAL A 96 -3.03 -7.63 4.91
CA VAL A 96 -3.47 -7.06 6.21
C VAL A 96 -5.00 -7.02 6.39
N PRO A 97 -5.82 -6.56 5.42
CA PRO A 97 -7.25 -6.44 5.68
C PRO A 97 -7.97 -7.80 5.80
N HIS A 98 -7.37 -8.91 5.38
CA HIS A 98 -8.07 -10.21 5.30
C HIS A 98 -8.43 -10.79 6.66
N ASP A 99 -7.69 -10.39 7.69
CA ASP A 99 -7.81 -10.91 9.06
C ASP A 99 -8.93 -10.22 9.85
N TRP A 100 -9.49 -9.15 9.30
CA TRP A 100 -10.41 -8.28 10.02
C TRP A 100 -11.85 -8.34 9.48
N PRO A 101 -12.86 -8.09 10.35
CA PRO A 101 -14.23 -7.85 9.93
C PRO A 101 -14.35 -6.62 9.03
N ASP A 102 -15.43 -6.54 8.23
CA ASP A 102 -15.60 -5.50 7.22
C ASP A 102 -15.53 -4.07 7.76
N ASP A 103 -16.06 -3.80 8.96
CA ASP A 103 -16.02 -2.46 9.56
C ASP A 103 -14.60 -2.05 9.99
N GLU A 104 -13.82 -2.99 10.52
CA GLU A 104 -12.42 -2.75 10.82
C GLU A 104 -11.60 -2.56 9.54
N ARG A 105 -11.90 -3.28 8.45
CA ARG A 105 -11.27 -3.02 7.14
C ARG A 105 -11.53 -1.60 6.65
N VAL A 106 -12.78 -1.13 6.79
CA VAL A 106 -13.13 0.26 6.42
C VAL A 106 -12.32 1.25 7.25
N ARG A 107 -12.23 1.02 8.57
CA ARG A 107 -11.43 1.86 9.47
C ARG A 107 -9.94 1.89 9.09
N ILE A 108 -9.37 0.75 8.70
CA ILE A 108 -8.01 0.65 8.18
C ILE A 108 -7.85 1.46 6.90
N PHE A 109 -8.81 1.39 5.95
CA PHE A 109 -8.72 2.19 4.74
C PHE A 109 -8.91 3.69 5.01
N GLU A 110 -9.72 4.06 6.01
CA GLU A 110 -9.91 5.46 6.42
C GLU A 110 -8.65 6.06 7.02
N SER A 111 -7.90 5.30 7.83
CA SER A 111 -6.64 5.79 8.41
C SER A 111 -5.58 6.04 7.33
N MET A 112 -5.58 5.23 6.26
CA MET A 112 -4.67 5.35 5.11
C MET A 112 -5.03 6.50 4.18
N ARG A 113 -6.32 6.88 4.07
CA ARG A 113 -6.78 7.86 3.08
C ARG A 113 -6.31 9.29 3.40
N GLY A 114 -6.26 9.65 4.68
CA GLY A 114 -6.02 11.03 5.13
C GLY A 114 -4.76 11.68 4.53
N PRO A 115 -3.62 10.99 4.52
CA PRO A 115 -2.38 11.51 3.93
C PRO A 115 -2.23 11.33 2.42
N MET A 116 -3.19 10.67 1.75
CA MET A 116 -3.13 10.49 0.30
C MET A 116 -3.37 11.82 -0.43
N THR A 117 -2.63 12.04 -1.50
CA THR A 117 -2.79 13.19 -2.38
C THR A 117 -3.67 12.82 -3.58
N ARG A 118 -4.79 13.52 -3.76
CA ARG A 118 -5.74 13.28 -4.86
C ARG A 118 -5.04 13.41 -6.22
N GLY A 119 -5.28 12.44 -7.11
CA GLY A 119 -4.66 12.40 -8.43
C GLY A 119 -3.19 11.96 -8.45
N TYR A 120 -2.57 11.75 -7.29
CA TYR A 120 -1.16 11.38 -7.16
C TYR A 120 -0.98 10.04 -6.45
N SER A 121 -1.47 9.92 -5.21
CA SER A 121 -1.27 8.74 -4.37
C SER A 121 -2.14 7.57 -4.81
N ARG A 122 -1.64 6.36 -4.56
CA ARG A 122 -2.37 5.10 -4.75
C ARG A 122 -2.32 4.24 -3.50
N LEU A 123 -3.44 3.60 -3.20
CA LEU A 123 -3.49 2.47 -2.29
C LEU A 123 -3.38 1.20 -3.13
N LEU A 124 -2.39 0.37 -2.83
CA LEU A 124 -2.13 -0.91 -3.49
C LEU A 124 -2.42 -2.03 -2.49
N ILE A 125 -3.42 -2.85 -2.79
CA ILE A 125 -3.82 -3.97 -1.94
C ILE A 125 -3.44 -5.27 -2.65
N TYR A 126 -2.39 -5.92 -2.16
CA TYR A 126 -1.98 -7.24 -2.62
C TYR A 126 -2.69 -8.33 -1.81
N LYS A 127 -3.44 -9.19 -2.50
CA LYS A 127 -4.28 -10.20 -1.85
C LYS A 127 -4.53 -11.43 -2.70
N ILE A 128 -4.92 -12.54 -2.06
CA ILE A 128 -5.52 -13.71 -2.73
C ILE A 128 -6.95 -13.39 -3.18
N VAL A 129 -7.29 -13.73 -4.42
CA VAL A 129 -8.68 -13.66 -4.93
C VAL A 129 -9.39 -14.96 -4.63
N LEU A 130 -10.22 -14.97 -3.59
CA LEU A 130 -11.16 -16.05 -3.35
C LEU A 130 -12.48 -15.77 -4.08
N PRO A 131 -13.13 -16.77 -4.72
CA PRO A 131 -14.42 -16.59 -5.40
C PRO A 131 -15.51 -15.96 -4.53
N ALA A 132 -15.50 -16.24 -3.22
CA ALA A 132 -16.43 -15.67 -2.25
C ALA A 132 -16.18 -14.19 -1.88
N ARG A 133 -15.08 -13.58 -2.37
CA ARG A 133 -14.70 -12.18 -2.12
C ARG A 133 -14.50 -11.46 -3.46
N SER A 134 -15.62 -11.24 -4.16
CA SER A 134 -15.66 -10.64 -5.50
C SER A 134 -15.07 -9.23 -5.55
N GLU A 135 -14.72 -8.79 -6.76
CA GLU A 135 -14.29 -7.40 -7.03
C GLU A 135 -15.31 -6.36 -6.53
N GLU A 136 -16.59 -6.69 -6.63
CA GLU A 136 -17.71 -5.86 -6.18
C GLU A 136 -17.67 -5.62 -4.67
N ASN A 137 -17.36 -6.65 -3.87
CA ASN A 137 -17.23 -6.49 -2.42
C ASN A 137 -16.11 -5.51 -2.05
N TRP A 138 -14.97 -5.59 -2.76
CA TRP A 138 -13.86 -4.66 -2.55
C TRP A 138 -14.19 -3.25 -2.99
N GLY A 139 -14.89 -3.09 -4.12
CA GLY A 139 -15.42 -1.81 -4.56
C GLY A 139 -16.33 -1.17 -3.51
N ARG A 140 -17.22 -1.96 -2.88
CA ARG A 140 -18.09 -1.50 -1.80
C ARG A 140 -17.31 -1.08 -0.56
N LEU A 141 -16.37 -1.91 -0.08
CA LEU A 141 -15.58 -1.61 1.13
C LEU A 141 -14.71 -0.37 0.95
N LEU A 142 -14.02 -0.24 -0.19
CA LEU A 142 -13.23 0.94 -0.51
C LEU A 142 -14.12 2.17 -0.70
N GLY A 143 -15.29 2.00 -1.32
CA GLY A 143 -16.27 3.08 -1.46
C GLY A 143 -16.73 3.64 -0.12
N ARG A 144 -16.95 2.78 0.89
CA ARG A 144 -17.31 3.19 2.26
C ARG A 144 -16.24 4.07 2.92
N SER A 145 -14.97 3.88 2.60
CA SER A 145 -13.87 4.71 3.13
C SER A 145 -13.55 5.94 2.28
N GLY A 146 -14.28 6.19 1.18
CA GLY A 146 -14.02 7.31 0.27
C GLY A 146 -12.91 7.02 -0.74
N LEU A 147 -12.64 5.76 -1.04
CA LEU A 147 -11.72 5.29 -2.07
C LEU A 147 -12.48 4.68 -3.25
N ARG A 148 -11.87 4.73 -4.43
CA ARG A 148 -12.37 4.13 -5.68
C ARG A 148 -11.34 3.17 -6.22
N VAL A 149 -11.78 1.99 -6.66
CA VAL A 149 -10.94 1.06 -7.44
C VAL A 149 -10.74 1.62 -8.85
N VAL A 150 -9.49 1.69 -9.29
CA VAL A 150 -9.10 2.17 -10.63
C VAL A 150 -8.42 1.10 -11.48
N GLY A 151 -8.02 -0.01 -10.87
CA GLY A 151 -7.42 -1.12 -11.59
C GLY A 151 -7.36 -2.37 -10.74
N ILE A 152 -7.46 -3.51 -11.40
CA ILE A 152 -7.16 -4.81 -10.80
C ILE A 152 -6.22 -5.55 -11.72
N SER A 153 -5.01 -5.83 -11.24
CA SER A 153 -4.00 -6.58 -11.98
C SER A 153 -3.91 -7.99 -11.42
N ARG A 154 -3.82 -8.98 -12.32
CA ARG A 154 -3.68 -10.40 -12.00
C ARG A 154 -2.60 -11.00 -12.88
N HIS A 155 -1.74 -11.82 -12.32
CA HIS A 155 -0.85 -12.65 -13.11
C HIS A 155 -1.55 -14.00 -13.40
N PRO A 156 -1.54 -14.51 -14.65
CA PRO A 156 -2.30 -15.71 -15.03
C PRO A 156 -1.99 -16.97 -14.22
N ARG A 157 -0.82 -17.02 -13.59
CA ARG A 157 -0.34 -18.14 -12.78
C ARG A 157 -0.35 -17.86 -11.27
N ALA A 158 -0.79 -16.67 -10.85
CA ALA A 158 -0.87 -16.28 -9.44
C ALA A 158 -2.30 -16.44 -8.94
N VAL A 159 -2.45 -16.86 -7.69
CA VAL A 159 -3.74 -16.82 -6.99
C VAL A 159 -4.02 -15.42 -6.43
N GLU A 160 -3.01 -14.56 -6.45
CA GLU A 160 -3.05 -13.20 -5.98
C GLU A 160 -3.39 -12.17 -7.07
N SER A 161 -3.93 -11.05 -6.61
CA SER A 161 -4.21 -9.86 -7.38
C SER A 161 -3.74 -8.63 -6.65
N VAL A 162 -3.44 -7.58 -7.40
CA VAL A 162 -3.28 -6.23 -6.88
C VAL A 162 -4.52 -5.42 -7.23
N ILE A 163 -5.19 -4.89 -6.22
CA ILE A 163 -6.20 -3.84 -6.39
C ILE A 163 -5.49 -2.50 -6.26
N GLU A 164 -5.64 -1.65 -7.28
CA GLU A 164 -5.22 -0.25 -7.26
C GLU A 164 -6.44 0.61 -6.94
N ALA A 165 -6.33 1.41 -5.88
CA ALA A 165 -7.36 2.34 -5.45
C ALA A 165 -6.80 3.77 -5.27
N GLU A 166 -7.68 4.74 -5.39
CA GLU A 166 -7.37 6.16 -5.20
C GLU A 166 -8.49 6.86 -4.43
N LEU A 167 -8.27 8.11 -4.02
CA LEU A 167 -9.31 8.96 -3.45
C LEU A 167 -10.45 9.17 -4.45
N SER A 168 -11.68 8.89 -4.01
CA SER A 168 -12.91 9.07 -4.81
C SER A 168 -13.13 10.52 -5.19
#